data_AF-A0A511N1W3-F1
#
_entry.id   AF-A0A511N1W3-F1
#
_cell.length_a   1.000
_cell.length_b   1.000
_cell.length_c   1.000
_cell.angle_alpha   90.00
_cell.angle_beta   90.00
_cell.angle_gamma   90.00
#
_symmetry.space_group_name_H-M   'P 1'
#
loop_
_entity.id
_entity.type
_entity.pdbx_description
1 polymer ?
#
loop_
_entity_poly.entity_id
_entity_poly.type
_entity_poly.pdbx_seq_one_letter_code
_entity_poly.pdbx_strand_id
1 'polypeptide(L)'
;MTKLEVGSYVASMKAAPAQVRDRELFLERVRLRDEVPTVADLELVGLGGSCGKPAFMLPYVLRWNEKNTLALEQIARDFNCFVEYGAYPHLKLLDGGQEVAAVQDWSMVTLVFMRPGYDLGVELLTRLRDDLKD
;
A
#
# COMPACT_ATOMS: atom_id res chain seq x y z
N MET A 1 0.29 -18.19 -28.04
CA MET A 1 0.54 -17.90 -26.61
C MET A 1 -0.70 -17.22 -26.06
N THR A 2 -1.31 -17.79 -25.03
CA THR A 2 -2.43 -17.14 -24.32
C THR A 2 -1.84 -16.02 -23.47
N LYS A 3 -2.39 -14.81 -23.59
CA LYS A 3 -1.91 -13.62 -22.87
C LYS A 3 -2.44 -13.63 -21.43
N LEU A 4 -1.69 -13.02 -20.50
CA LEU A 4 -2.15 -12.80 -19.13
C LEU A 4 -3.21 -11.69 -19.13
N GLU A 5 -4.48 -12.05 -18.91
CA GLU A 5 -5.63 -11.14 -18.95
C GLU A 5 -6.02 -10.62 -17.56
N VAL A 6 -5.08 -9.97 -16.86
CA VAL A 6 -5.35 -9.26 -15.58
C VAL A 6 -5.18 -7.75 -15.69
N GLY A 7 -4.83 -7.24 -16.87
CA GLY A 7 -4.42 -5.84 -17.06
C GLY A 7 -5.51 -4.83 -16.72
N SER A 8 -6.75 -5.08 -17.13
CA SER A 8 -7.91 -4.22 -16.81
C SER A 8 -8.20 -4.16 -15.32
N TYR A 9 -8.15 -5.32 -14.65
CA TYR A 9 -8.32 -5.43 -13.21
C TYR A 9 -7.19 -4.71 -12.45
N VAL A 10 -5.92 -4.91 -12.84
CA VAL A 10 -4.80 -4.18 -12.21
C VAL A 10 -4.90 -2.67 -12.44
N ALA A 11 -5.44 -2.23 -13.58
CA ALA A 11 -5.66 -0.82 -13.87
C ALA A 11 -6.77 -0.21 -13.01
N SER A 12 -7.87 -0.92 -12.75
CA SER A 12 -8.96 -0.41 -11.88
C SER A 12 -8.53 -0.24 -10.43
N MET A 13 -7.50 -0.96 -9.98
CA MET A 13 -6.92 -0.79 -8.64
C MET A 13 -6.08 0.48 -8.47
N LYS A 14 -5.61 1.10 -9.56
CA LYS A 14 -4.70 2.25 -9.53
C LYS A 14 -5.46 3.56 -9.56
N ALA A 15 -5.11 4.49 -8.67
CA ALA A 15 -5.57 5.87 -8.77
C ALA A 15 -5.08 6.55 -10.06
N ALA A 16 -5.92 7.39 -10.65
CA ALA A 16 -5.46 8.40 -11.59
C ALA A 16 -4.59 9.44 -10.85
N PRO A 17 -3.65 10.13 -11.53
CA PRO A 17 -2.76 11.10 -10.88
C PRO A 17 -3.48 12.18 -10.06
N ALA A 18 -4.66 12.63 -10.50
CA ALA A 18 -5.45 13.63 -9.78
C ALA A 18 -6.14 13.09 -8.51
N GLN A 19 -6.23 11.77 -8.35
CA GLN A 19 -6.97 11.06 -7.30
C GLN A 19 -6.06 10.36 -6.30
N VAL A 20 -4.73 10.44 -6.47
CA VAL A 20 -3.77 9.71 -5.60
C VAL A 20 -3.82 10.18 -4.15
N ARG A 21 -4.45 11.30 -3.82
CA ARG A 21 -4.64 11.76 -2.43
C ARG A 21 -6.07 11.61 -1.92
N ASP A 22 -6.95 11.03 -2.73
CA ASP A 22 -8.34 10.83 -2.38
C ASP A 22 -8.51 9.53 -1.60
N ARG A 23 -8.71 9.65 -0.29
CA ARG A 23 -8.91 8.52 0.63
C ARG A 23 -10.24 7.80 0.37
N GLU A 24 -11.30 8.51 0.02
CA GLU A 24 -12.62 7.90 -0.19
C GLU A 24 -12.59 7.02 -1.45
N LEU A 25 -12.07 7.56 -2.56
CA LEU A 25 -11.88 6.78 -3.77
C LEU A 25 -10.91 5.60 -3.55
N PHE A 26 -9.92 5.74 -2.67
CA PHE A 26 -9.07 4.63 -2.29
C PHE A 26 -9.85 3.53 -1.58
N LEU A 27 -10.64 3.87 -0.57
CA LEU A 27 -11.46 2.93 0.18
C LEU A 27 -12.52 2.24 -0.70
N GLU A 28 -12.99 2.88 -1.77
CA GLU A 28 -13.81 2.23 -2.78
C GLU A 28 -13.00 1.22 -3.60
N ARG A 29 -11.81 1.60 -4.10
CA ARG A 29 -10.97 0.72 -4.91
C ARG A 29 -10.47 -0.51 -4.15
N VAL A 30 -10.11 -0.39 -2.88
CA VAL A 30 -9.58 -1.53 -2.10
C VAL A 30 -10.60 -2.66 -1.96
N ARG A 31 -11.91 -2.39 -2.03
CA ARG A 31 -12.97 -3.40 -2.00
C ARG A 31 -12.96 -4.33 -3.22
N LEU A 32 -12.38 -3.89 -4.34
CA LEU A 32 -12.23 -4.75 -5.52
C LEU A 32 -11.33 -5.97 -5.25
N ARG A 33 -10.54 -5.95 -4.18
CA ARG A 33 -9.69 -7.07 -3.75
C ARG A 33 -10.46 -8.21 -3.10
N ASP A 34 -11.74 -8.00 -2.78
CA ASP A 34 -12.59 -9.07 -2.26
C ASP A 34 -12.95 -10.09 -3.36
N GLU A 35 -12.80 -9.70 -4.64
CA GLU A 35 -13.09 -10.51 -5.83
C GLU A 35 -11.89 -10.56 -6.79
N VAL A 36 -10.78 -11.15 -6.35
CA VAL A 36 -9.56 -11.24 -7.15
C VAL A 36 -9.66 -12.27 -8.29
N PRO A 37 -9.10 -11.98 -9.47
CA PRO A 37 -9.11 -12.93 -10.59
C PRO A 37 -8.16 -14.11 -10.33
N THR A 38 -8.53 -15.26 -10.89
CA THR A 38 -7.68 -16.45 -10.98
C THR A 38 -7.20 -16.61 -12.43
N VAL A 39 -5.91 -16.90 -12.62
CA VAL A 39 -5.34 -17.22 -13.93
C VAL A 39 -4.52 -18.49 -13.83
N ALA A 40 -4.78 -19.45 -14.74
CA ALA A 40 -4.12 -20.76 -14.72
C ALA A 40 -4.22 -21.45 -13.34
N ASP A 41 -5.41 -21.38 -12.72
CA ASP A 41 -5.71 -21.90 -11.39
C ASP A 41 -4.87 -21.31 -10.24
N LEU A 42 -4.24 -20.15 -10.49
CA LEU A 42 -3.50 -19.37 -9.49
C LEU A 42 -4.22 -18.06 -9.20
N GLU A 43 -4.41 -17.79 -7.91
CA GLU A 43 -4.99 -16.54 -7.42
C GLU A 43 -4.00 -15.37 -7.57
N LEU A 44 -4.50 -14.19 -7.98
CA LEU A 44 -3.70 -12.97 -7.96
C LEU A 44 -3.62 -12.42 -6.52
N VAL A 45 -2.50 -12.70 -5.85
CA VAL A 45 -2.28 -12.36 -4.43
C VAL A 45 -1.68 -10.97 -4.16
N GLY A 46 -1.52 -10.12 -5.18
CA GLY A 46 -0.95 -8.79 -4.99
C GLY A 46 -0.29 -8.21 -6.24
N LEU A 47 0.27 -7.02 -6.08
CA LEU A 47 1.15 -6.39 -7.06
C LEU A 47 2.54 -6.32 -6.49
N GLY A 48 3.55 -6.62 -7.32
CA GLY A 48 4.93 -6.47 -6.90
C GLY A 48 5.24 -5.04 -6.44
N GLY A 49 5.90 -4.92 -5.29
CA GLY A 49 6.62 -3.71 -4.89
C GLY A 49 7.88 -3.51 -5.74
N SER A 50 8.17 -2.27 -6.11
CA SER A 50 9.21 -1.95 -7.11
C SER A 50 10.56 -1.53 -6.49
N CYS A 51 11.63 -1.95 -7.16
CA CYS A 51 13.03 -1.49 -7.05
C CYS A 51 13.92 -2.04 -5.92
N GLY A 52 13.70 -3.27 -5.42
CA GLY A 52 14.63 -3.89 -4.45
C GLY A 52 14.52 -3.38 -3.01
N LYS A 53 13.39 -2.75 -2.66
CA LYS A 53 13.08 -2.38 -1.28
C LYS A 53 12.91 -3.64 -0.42
N PRO A 54 13.51 -3.72 0.78
CA PRO A 54 13.20 -4.78 1.72
C PRO A 54 11.71 -4.76 2.08
N ALA A 55 11.13 -5.96 2.14
CA ALA A 55 9.75 -6.17 2.56
C ALA A 55 9.73 -6.74 3.97
N PHE A 56 8.91 -6.15 4.84
CA PHE A 56 8.69 -6.59 6.21
C PHE A 56 7.24 -7.00 6.37
N MET A 57 6.99 -8.10 7.07
CA MET A 57 5.65 -8.59 7.31
C MET A 57 5.12 -8.02 8.64
N LEU A 58 3.91 -7.45 8.63
CA LEU A 58 3.21 -7.11 9.86
C LEU A 58 2.70 -8.38 10.56
N PRO A 59 2.56 -8.38 11.90
CA PRO A 59 2.09 -9.56 12.64
C PRO A 59 0.58 -9.83 12.50
N TYR A 60 -0.11 -9.07 11.65
CA TYR A 60 -1.54 -9.19 11.34
C TYR A 60 -1.81 -8.82 9.89
N VAL A 61 -2.98 -9.24 9.39
CA VAL A 61 -3.51 -8.83 8.08
C VAL A 61 -4.35 -7.58 8.27
N LEU A 62 -3.99 -6.53 7.53
CA LEU A 62 -4.71 -5.28 7.47
C LEU A 62 -5.80 -5.34 6.39
N ARG A 63 -6.95 -4.74 6.66
CA ARG A 63 -7.96 -4.40 5.65
C ARG A 63 -8.27 -2.92 5.75
N TRP A 64 -7.99 -2.16 4.70
CA TRP A 64 -8.15 -0.71 4.76
C TRP A 64 -9.58 -0.30 5.04
N ASN A 65 -9.75 0.54 6.04
CA ASN A 65 -10.98 1.18 6.44
C ASN A 65 -10.68 2.64 6.80
N GLU A 66 -11.71 3.41 7.14
CA GLU A 66 -11.53 4.82 7.49
C GLU A 66 -10.59 5.01 8.70
N LYS A 67 -10.70 4.17 9.73
CA LYS A 67 -9.91 4.27 10.95
C LYS A 67 -8.41 4.10 10.66
N ASN A 68 -8.02 3.01 9.99
CA ASN A 68 -6.61 2.72 9.75
C ASN A 68 -5.99 3.57 8.63
N THR A 69 -6.80 4.11 7.70
CA THR A 69 -6.32 5.15 6.76
C THR A 69 -6.05 6.47 7.46
N LEU A 70 -6.92 6.91 8.39
CA LEU A 70 -6.65 8.08 9.23
C LEU A 70 -5.43 7.88 10.14
N ALA A 71 -5.25 6.69 10.70
CA ALA A 71 -4.05 6.35 11.47
C ALA A 71 -2.79 6.44 10.60
N LEU A 72 -2.83 5.90 9.38
CA LEU A 72 -1.72 6.01 8.43
C LEU A 72 -1.38 7.46 8.09
N GLU A 73 -2.39 8.30 7.86
CA GLU A 73 -2.19 9.73 7.59
C GLU A 73 -1.57 10.45 8.78
N GLN A 74 -1.95 10.09 10.01
CA GLN A 74 -1.34 10.65 11.21
C GLN A 74 0.13 10.22 11.33
N ILE A 75 0.43 8.93 11.14
CA ILE A 75 1.82 8.44 11.10
C ILE A 75 2.59 9.20 10.01
N ALA A 76 2.03 9.39 8.82
CA ALA A 76 2.70 10.13 7.77
C ALA A 76 3.06 11.56 8.22
N ARG A 77 2.13 12.29 8.87
CA ARG A 77 2.39 13.63 9.41
C ARG A 77 3.52 13.63 10.43
N ASP A 78 3.54 12.67 11.35
CA ASP A 78 4.59 12.54 12.39
C ASP A 78 6.00 12.40 11.78
N PHE A 79 6.10 11.85 10.56
CA PHE A 79 7.36 11.64 9.82
C PHE A 79 7.58 12.63 8.66
N ASN A 80 6.89 13.79 8.66
CA ASN A 80 6.95 14.79 7.58
C ASN A 80 6.66 14.20 6.18
N CYS A 81 5.71 13.28 6.13
CA CYS A 81 5.24 12.63 4.93
C CYS A 81 3.77 13.00 4.61
N PHE A 82 3.38 12.74 3.37
CA PHE A 82 2.00 12.61 2.95
C PHE A 82 1.75 11.19 2.43
N VAL A 83 0.49 10.78 2.42
CA VAL A 83 0.07 9.49 1.86
C VAL A 83 -0.37 9.69 0.41
N GLU A 84 0.16 8.87 -0.50
CA GLU A 84 -0.44 8.62 -1.81
C GLU A 84 -1.10 7.26 -1.85
N TYR A 85 -2.39 7.26 -2.11
CA TYR A 85 -3.23 6.11 -2.34
C TYR A 85 -3.16 5.67 -3.81
N GLY A 86 -2.04 5.06 -4.19
CA GLY A 86 -1.84 4.45 -5.51
C GLY A 86 -2.66 3.17 -5.67
N ALA A 87 -1.97 2.05 -5.97
CA ALA A 87 -2.59 0.72 -5.90
C ALA A 87 -2.69 0.21 -4.46
N TYR A 88 -1.81 0.69 -3.59
CA TYR A 88 -1.80 0.58 -2.14
C TYR A 88 -1.17 1.88 -1.59
N PRO A 89 -1.24 2.18 -0.28
CA PRO A 89 -0.72 3.44 0.24
C PRO A 89 0.82 3.52 0.21
N HIS A 90 1.32 4.69 -0.18
CA HIS A 90 2.74 5.05 -0.17
C HIS A 90 2.95 6.27 0.72
N LEU A 91 3.92 6.22 1.62
CA LEU A 91 4.36 7.39 2.40
C LEU A 91 5.47 8.08 1.63
N LYS A 92 5.28 9.36 1.35
CA LYS A 92 6.22 10.20 0.61
C LYS A 92 6.59 11.43 1.42
N LEU A 93 7.87 11.77 1.48
CA LEU A 93 8.33 12.99 2.13
C LEU A 93 7.66 14.22 1.52
N LEU A 94 7.25 15.16 2.38
CA LEU A 94 6.71 16.46 1.95
C LEU A 94 7.75 17.22 1.12
N ASP A 95 9.03 17.09 1.49
CA ASP A 95 10.15 17.60 0.70
C ASP A 95 10.55 16.61 -0.40
N GLY A 96 10.53 17.06 -1.65
CA GLY A 96 10.96 16.28 -2.81
C GLY A 96 10.07 15.09 -3.21
N GLY A 97 9.03 14.73 -2.44
CA GLY A 97 8.09 13.66 -2.79
C GLY A 97 8.69 12.26 -2.80
N GLN A 98 9.83 12.05 -2.13
CA GLN A 98 10.51 10.75 -2.12
C GLN A 98 9.69 9.74 -1.31
N GLU A 99 9.34 8.61 -1.93
CA GLU A 99 8.71 7.47 -1.23
C GLU A 99 9.66 6.85 -0.22
N VAL A 100 9.27 6.78 1.04
CA VAL A 100 10.04 6.16 2.13
C VAL A 100 9.47 4.81 2.57
N ALA A 101 8.17 4.60 2.40
CA ALA A 101 7.51 3.34 2.72
C ALA A 101 6.27 3.11 1.84
N ALA A 102 5.85 1.86 1.70
CA ALA A 102 4.54 1.52 1.14
C ALA A 102 3.94 0.30 1.86
N VAL A 103 2.62 0.30 2.07
CA VAL A 103 1.92 -0.72 2.86
C VAL A 103 0.97 -1.50 1.94
N GLN A 104 1.37 -2.71 1.55
CA GLN A 104 0.58 -3.62 0.72
C GLN A 104 -0.25 -4.57 1.59
N ASP A 105 -1.57 -4.54 1.42
CA ASP A 105 -2.53 -5.34 2.16
C ASP A 105 -3.27 -6.38 1.29
N TRP A 106 -2.95 -6.46 0.00
CA TRP A 106 -3.63 -7.36 -0.93
C TRP A 106 -3.27 -8.84 -0.68
N SER A 107 -2.04 -9.12 -0.26
CA SER A 107 -1.63 -10.50 0.03
C SER A 107 -2.35 -11.09 1.25
N MET A 108 -2.23 -12.42 1.41
CA MET A 108 -2.60 -13.14 2.64
C MET A 108 -1.84 -12.66 3.89
N VAL A 109 -0.88 -11.76 3.71
CA VAL A 109 -0.09 -11.07 4.73
C VAL A 109 -0.05 -9.59 4.38
N THR A 110 0.12 -8.72 5.37
CA THR A 110 0.41 -7.30 5.11
C THR A 110 1.91 -7.07 5.06
N LEU A 111 2.37 -6.50 3.95
CA LEU A 111 3.78 -6.21 3.72
C LEU A 111 4.02 -4.70 3.76
N VAL A 112 5.08 -4.30 4.45
CA VAL A 112 5.63 -2.95 4.42
C VAL A 112 6.92 -2.97 3.63
N PHE A 113 6.95 -2.28 2.49
CA PHE A 113 8.17 -2.05 1.73
C PHE A 113 8.84 -0.77 2.21
N MET A 114 10.11 -0.85 2.61
CA MET A 114 10.85 0.30 3.17
C MET A 114 11.96 0.75 2.23
N ARG A 115 12.18 2.06 2.10
CA ARG A 115 13.35 2.59 1.38
C ARG A 115 14.63 2.27 2.17
N PRO A 116 15.64 1.63 1.54
CA PRO A 116 16.96 1.50 2.15
C PRO A 116 17.60 2.88 2.41
N GLY A 117 18.18 3.06 3.59
CA GLY A 117 18.88 4.31 3.95
C GLY A 117 17.98 5.47 4.37
N TYR A 118 16.68 5.24 4.59
CA TYR A 118 15.85 6.24 5.28
C TYR A 118 16.18 6.23 6.78
N ASP A 119 16.66 7.35 7.31
CA ASP A 119 17.22 7.46 8.67
C ASP A 119 16.22 7.03 9.76
N LEU A 120 14.94 7.36 9.60
CA LEU A 120 13.88 7.01 10.54
C LEU A 120 13.18 5.68 10.20
N GLY A 121 13.78 4.86 9.32
CA GLY A 121 13.12 3.66 8.80
C GLY A 121 12.69 2.64 9.85
N VAL A 122 13.51 2.42 10.89
CA VAL A 122 13.17 1.48 11.98
C VAL A 122 12.04 2.03 12.85
N GLU A 123 12.07 3.32 13.16
CA GLU A 123 11.02 3.98 13.94
C GLU A 123 9.69 4.00 13.17
N LEU A 124 9.73 4.34 11.88
CA LEU A 124 8.55 4.30 11.01
C LEU A 124 7.95 2.89 10.94
N LEU A 125 8.79 1.87 10.72
CA LEU A 125 8.33 0.48 10.69
C LEU A 125 7.69 0.05 12.02
N THR A 126 8.24 0.51 13.15
CA THR A 126 7.70 0.25 14.48
C THR A 126 6.32 0.90 14.66
N ARG A 127 6.18 2.19 14.27
CA ARG A 127 4.89 2.89 14.33
C ARG A 127 3.84 2.24 13.42
N LEU A 128 4.20 1.88 12.19
CA LEU A 128 3.31 1.16 11.27
C LEU A 128 2.82 -0.17 11.86
N ARG A 129 3.69 -0.91 12.56
CA ARG A 129 3.34 -2.16 13.23
C ARG A 129 2.41 -1.96 14.43
N ASP A 130 2.64 -0.92 15.22
CA ASP A 130 1.96 -0.75 16.51
C ASP A 130 0.62 -0.01 16.39
N ASP A 131 0.51 0.89 15.40
CA ASP A 131 -0.58 1.86 15.31
C ASP A 131 -1.58 1.60 14.18
N LEU A 132 -1.24 0.77 13.18
CA LEU A 132 -2.17 0.43 12.08
C LEU A 132 -3.11 -0.73 12.41
N LYS A 133 -3.02 -1.33 13.59
CA LYS A 133 -3.92 -2.40 14.01
C LYS A 133 -5.35 -1.87 14.13
N ASP A 134 -6.31 -2.68 13.69
CA ASP A 134 -7.74 -2.39 13.91
C ASP A 134 -8.10 -2.38 15.41
#